data_AF-A0A543E9U0-F1
#
_entry.id   AF-A0A543E9U0-F1
#
_cell.length_a   1.000
_cell.length_b   1.000
_cell.length_c   1.000
_cell.angle_alpha   90.00
_cell.angle_beta   90.00
_cell.angle_gamma   90.00
#
_symmetry.space_group_name_H-M   'P 1'
#
loop_
_entity.id
_entity.type
_entity.pdbx_description
1 polymer ?
#
loop_
_entity_poly.entity_id
_entity_poly.type
_entity_poly.pdbx_seq_one_letter_code
_entity_poly.pdbx_strand_id
1 'polypeptide(L)'
;MEDHKHIFQLLANYIEDDPDNMVNFYDDAMNLIRGAAADKNIEFDGYFRERWEISADTIFEFDEEYFEDEDRRDLYVFLSALVDEVIFNYLHYVWHHVYHEELTEDIVERRILELREKGVKF
;
A
#
# COMPACT_ATOMS: atom_id res chain seq x y z
N MET A 1 -12.47 11.48 9.56
CA MET A 1 -13.67 11.22 8.72
C MET A 1 -13.63 12.00 7.41
N GLU A 2 -12.78 13.04 7.30
CA GLU A 2 -12.60 13.86 6.10
C GLU A 2 -11.58 13.25 5.12
N ASP A 3 -10.53 12.62 5.64
CA ASP A 3 -9.42 12.08 4.82
C ASP A 3 -9.83 10.91 3.92
N HIS A 4 -10.83 10.11 4.34
CA HIS A 4 -11.22 8.92 3.58
C HIS A 4 -11.90 9.21 2.25
N LYS A 5 -12.64 10.32 2.18
CA LYS A 5 -13.27 10.77 0.93
C LYS A 5 -12.22 11.27 -0.06
N HIS A 6 -11.09 11.76 0.44
CA HIS A 6 -10.04 12.29 -0.40
C HIS A 6 -9.31 11.19 -1.17
N ILE A 7 -8.98 10.07 -0.51
CA ILE A 7 -8.26 8.95 -1.16
C ILE A 7 -9.08 8.34 -2.30
N PHE A 8 -10.36 7.99 -2.06
CA PHE A 8 -11.19 7.45 -3.14
C PHE A 8 -11.36 8.42 -4.31
N GLN A 9 -11.40 9.73 -4.03
CA GLN A 9 -11.48 10.74 -5.08
C GLN A 9 -10.17 10.82 -5.89
N LEU A 10 -9.02 10.72 -5.25
CA LEU A 10 -7.73 10.65 -5.94
C LEU A 10 -7.64 9.41 -6.83
N LEU A 11 -8.04 8.25 -6.31
CA LEU A 11 -8.07 7.00 -7.08
C LEU A 11 -9.03 7.09 -8.28
N ALA A 12 -10.22 7.65 -8.09
CA ALA A 12 -11.20 7.83 -9.17
C ALA A 12 -10.69 8.80 -10.25
N ASN A 13 -10.12 9.94 -9.86
CA ASN A 13 -9.57 10.92 -10.80
C ASN A 13 -8.47 10.31 -11.66
N TYR A 14 -7.61 9.46 -11.08
CA TYR A 14 -6.54 8.79 -11.83
C TYR A 14 -7.10 7.93 -12.96
N ILE A 15 -8.14 7.14 -12.67
CA ILE A 15 -8.80 6.28 -13.66
C ILE A 15 -9.49 7.12 -14.73
N GLU A 16 -10.08 8.26 -14.36
CA GLU A 16 -10.70 9.18 -15.33
C GLU A 16 -9.67 9.82 -16.26
N ASP A 17 -8.47 10.13 -15.76
CA ASP A 17 -7.40 10.79 -16.51
C ASP A 17 -6.70 9.83 -17.49
N ASP A 18 -6.44 8.57 -17.09
CA ASP A 18 -5.80 7.55 -17.95
C ASP A 18 -6.39 6.15 -17.71
N PRO A 19 -7.56 5.84 -18.30
CA PRO A 19 -8.29 4.60 -18.03
C PRO A 19 -7.63 3.34 -18.60
N ASP A 20 -6.64 3.47 -19.49
CA ASP A 20 -5.97 2.32 -20.11
C ASP A 20 -4.67 1.93 -19.39
N ASN A 21 -4.19 2.75 -18.45
CA ASN A 21 -2.90 2.58 -17.80
C ASN A 21 -3.03 1.98 -16.38
N MET A 22 -3.53 0.75 -16.32
CA MET A 22 -3.77 0.05 -15.06
C MET A 22 -2.50 -0.31 -14.28
N VAL A 23 -1.35 -0.42 -14.96
CA VAL A 23 -0.06 -0.70 -14.31
C VAL A 23 0.37 0.49 -13.47
N ASN A 24 0.40 1.69 -14.04
CA ASN A 24 0.77 2.89 -13.30
C ASN A 24 -0.29 3.23 -12.25
N PHE A 25 -1.58 3.02 -12.56
CA PHE A 25 -2.65 3.17 -11.57
C PHE A 25 -2.42 2.29 -10.34
N TYR A 26 -2.10 1.00 -10.53
CA TYR A 26 -1.81 0.10 -9.42
C TYR A 26 -0.64 0.62 -8.59
N ASP A 27 0.47 0.98 -9.23
CA ASP A 27 1.68 1.41 -8.53
C ASP A 27 1.45 2.68 -7.68
N ASP A 28 0.85 3.70 -8.29
CA ASP A 28 0.53 4.96 -7.62
C ASP A 28 -0.51 4.75 -6.51
N ALA A 29 -1.52 3.92 -6.75
CA ALA A 29 -2.53 3.59 -5.77
C ALA A 29 -1.96 2.84 -4.56
N MET A 30 -1.04 1.89 -4.78
CA MET A 30 -0.38 1.17 -3.70
C MET A 30 0.49 2.11 -2.85
N ASN A 31 1.17 3.08 -3.48
CA ASN A 31 1.90 4.12 -2.77
C ASN A 31 0.98 5.03 -1.93
N LEU A 32 -0.17 5.43 -2.49
CA LEU A 32 -1.16 6.22 -1.77
C LEU A 32 -1.74 5.47 -0.56
N ILE A 33 -2.07 4.19 -0.74
CA ILE A 33 -2.61 3.34 0.33
C ILE A 33 -1.56 3.09 1.41
N ARG A 34 -0.29 2.89 1.04
CA ARG A 34 0.83 2.81 2.00
C ARG A 34 0.88 4.06 2.88
N GLY A 35 0.81 5.26 2.28
CA GLY A 35 0.79 6.52 3.03
C GLY A 35 -0.39 6.58 4.02
N ALA A 36 -1.58 6.16 3.59
CA ALA A 36 -2.75 6.13 4.45
C ALA A 36 -2.64 5.14 5.63
N ALA A 37 -2.00 3.98 5.42
CA ALA A 37 -1.71 3.02 6.48
C ALA A 37 -0.67 3.56 7.47
N ALA A 38 0.33 4.28 6.96
CA ALA A 38 1.34 4.95 7.76
C ALA A 38 0.76 6.07 8.63
N ASP A 39 -0.11 6.92 8.10
CA ASP A 39 -0.81 7.98 8.85
C ASP A 39 -1.66 7.39 10.00
N LYS A 40 -2.13 6.15 9.83
CA LYS A 40 -2.84 5.38 10.85
C LYS A 40 -1.92 4.70 11.88
N ASN A 41 -0.61 4.85 11.77
CA ASN A 41 0.40 4.21 12.62
C ASN A 41 0.31 2.67 12.61
N ILE A 42 -0.02 2.07 11.47
CA ILE A 42 0.05 0.62 11.29
C ILE A 42 1.53 0.22 11.14
N GLU A 43 2.02 -0.63 12.03
CA GLU A 43 3.44 -0.97 12.14
C GLU A 43 3.64 -2.49 12.04
N PHE A 44 4.63 -2.91 11.28
CA PHE A 44 5.08 -4.32 11.22
C PHE A 44 6.61 -4.36 11.33
N ASP A 45 7.13 -4.99 12.39
CA ASP A 45 8.56 -5.21 12.63
C ASP A 45 9.48 -3.97 12.42
N GLY A 46 9.02 -2.78 12.79
CA GLY A 46 9.82 -1.54 12.68
C GLY A 46 9.86 -0.91 11.27
N TYR A 47 9.05 -1.42 10.33
CA TYR A 47 9.01 -0.97 8.94
C TYR A 47 8.81 0.54 8.78
N PHE A 48 7.96 1.17 9.61
CA PHE A 48 7.58 2.57 9.40
C PHE A 48 8.13 3.47 10.50
N ARG A 49 7.73 3.26 11.76
CA ARG A 49 8.09 4.15 12.86
C ARG A 49 9.57 4.13 13.18
N GLU A 50 10.17 2.96 13.30
CA GLU A 50 11.59 2.89 13.67
C GLU A 50 12.48 3.44 12.55
N ARG A 51 12.18 3.18 11.29
CA ARG A 51 13.00 3.65 10.15
C ARG A 51 12.72 5.10 9.74
N TRP A 52 11.48 5.57 9.85
CA TRP A 52 11.11 6.95 9.52
C TRP A 52 11.49 7.93 10.63
N GLU A 53 11.33 7.58 11.91
CA GLU A 53 11.81 8.42 13.02
C GLU A 53 13.36 8.50 13.01
N ILE A 54 14.06 7.39 12.70
CA ILE A 54 15.53 7.41 12.54
C ILE A 54 15.95 8.29 11.35
N SER A 55 15.34 8.13 10.18
CA SER A 55 15.73 8.89 8.98
C SER A 55 15.31 10.36 9.01
N ALA A 56 14.24 10.73 9.73
CA ALA A 56 13.89 12.12 9.97
C ALA A 56 14.91 12.85 10.86
N ASP A 57 15.58 12.13 11.78
CA ASP A 57 16.62 12.67 12.66
C ASP A 57 18.03 12.61 12.03
N THR A 58 18.25 11.82 10.96
CA THR A 58 19.52 11.75 10.23
C THR A 58 19.33 11.93 8.71
N ILE A 59 19.52 13.17 8.23
CA ILE A 59 19.50 13.58 6.80
C ILE A 59 20.37 12.69 5.86
N PHE A 60 21.27 11.86 6.40
CA PHE A 60 22.20 11.02 5.65
C PHE A 60 21.83 9.53 5.56
N GLU A 61 20.72 9.07 6.17
CA GLU A 61 20.35 7.64 6.24
C GLU A 61 18.92 7.34 5.76
N PHE A 62 18.34 8.20 4.90
CA PHE A 62 17.09 7.86 4.23
C PHE A 62 17.35 6.72 3.23
N ASP A 63 16.96 5.50 3.60
CA ASP A 63 17.11 4.29 2.80
C ASP A 63 16.06 4.28 1.68
N GLU A 64 16.32 5.08 0.64
CA GLU A 64 15.44 5.25 -0.53
C GLU A 64 15.14 3.90 -1.20
N GLU A 65 16.15 3.03 -1.34
CA GLU A 65 16.02 1.67 -1.89
C GLU A 65 15.07 0.80 -1.03
N TYR A 66 15.05 0.98 0.30
CA TYR A 66 14.13 0.26 1.18
C TYR A 66 12.66 0.67 0.97
N PHE A 67 12.41 1.95 0.67
CA PHE A 67 11.07 2.50 0.44
C PHE A 67 10.63 2.47 -1.04
N GLU A 68 11.55 2.30 -1.98
CA GLU A 68 11.25 2.12 -3.41
C GLU A 68 10.95 0.66 -3.80
N ASP A 69 11.23 -0.30 -2.91
CA ASP A 69 10.92 -1.72 -3.12
C ASP A 69 9.40 -1.96 -3.19
N GLU A 70 8.89 -2.14 -4.41
CA GLU A 70 7.48 -2.41 -4.71
C GLU A 70 6.96 -3.67 -3.99
N ASP A 71 7.76 -4.74 -3.92
CA ASP A 71 7.37 -5.98 -3.27
C ASP A 71 7.22 -5.76 -1.74
N ARG A 72 8.09 -4.96 -1.13
CA ARG A 72 8.00 -4.58 0.29
C ARG A 72 6.83 -3.64 0.56
N ARG A 73 6.59 -2.66 -0.32
CA ARG A 73 5.39 -1.78 -0.27
C ARG A 73 4.13 -2.63 -0.31
N ASP A 74 4.04 -3.52 -1.28
CA ASP A 74 2.86 -4.36 -1.49
C ASP A 74 2.62 -5.27 -0.28
N LEU A 75 3.68 -5.87 0.27
CA LEU A 75 3.59 -6.66 1.51
C LEU A 75 3.01 -5.84 2.66
N TYR A 76 3.45 -4.59 2.82
CA TYR A 76 2.98 -3.70 3.87
C TYR A 76 1.50 -3.34 3.69
N VAL A 77 1.09 -3.02 2.45
CA VAL A 77 -0.31 -2.70 2.14
C VAL A 77 -1.21 -3.92 2.38
N PHE A 78 -0.82 -5.11 1.93
CA PHE A 78 -1.60 -6.33 2.15
C PHE A 78 -1.75 -6.67 3.63
N LEU A 79 -0.66 -6.59 4.41
CA LEU A 79 -0.72 -6.82 5.85
C LEU A 79 -1.58 -5.77 6.55
N SER A 80 -1.50 -4.50 6.13
CA SER A 80 -2.34 -3.42 6.65
C SER A 80 -3.82 -3.65 6.35
N ALA A 81 -4.15 -4.17 5.16
CA ALA A 81 -5.52 -4.50 4.79
C ALA A 81 -6.14 -5.62 5.65
N LEU A 82 -5.33 -6.56 6.16
CA LEU A 82 -5.83 -7.61 7.08
C LEU A 82 -6.20 -7.08 8.47
N VAL A 83 -5.67 -5.92 8.87
CA VAL A 83 -5.85 -5.38 10.23
C VAL A 83 -6.66 -4.09 10.28
N ASP A 84 -6.90 -3.45 9.13
CA ASP A 84 -7.67 -2.21 9.03
C ASP A 84 -8.65 -2.25 7.84
N GLU A 85 -9.95 -2.22 8.18
CA GLU A 85 -11.06 -2.28 7.21
C GLU A 85 -11.04 -1.14 6.18
N VAL A 86 -10.54 0.04 6.56
CA VAL A 86 -10.48 1.16 5.61
C VAL A 86 -9.39 0.92 4.58
N ILE A 87 -8.22 0.43 5.01
CA ILE A 87 -7.14 0.04 4.10
C ILE A 87 -7.60 -1.09 3.17
N PHE A 88 -8.32 -2.08 3.72
CA PHE A 88 -8.96 -3.12 2.92
C PHE A 88 -9.88 -2.54 1.85
N ASN A 89 -10.75 -1.58 2.21
CA ASN A 89 -11.68 -0.97 1.26
C ASN A 89 -10.98 -0.17 0.14
N TYR A 90 -9.85 0.49 0.43
CA TYR A 90 -9.05 1.13 -0.61
C TYR A 90 -8.44 0.11 -1.55
N LEU A 91 -7.81 -0.92 -0.98
CA LEU A 91 -7.20 -1.99 -1.75
C LEU A 91 -8.23 -2.72 -2.60
N HIS A 92 -9.43 -2.97 -2.05
CA HIS A 92 -10.56 -3.57 -2.77
C HIS A 92 -10.95 -2.74 -3.99
N TYR A 93 -11.04 -1.41 -3.85
CA TYR A 93 -11.34 -0.53 -4.98
C TYR A 93 -10.27 -0.63 -6.07
N VAL A 94 -8.99 -0.59 -5.70
CA VAL A 94 -7.88 -0.72 -6.66
C VAL A 94 -7.93 -2.10 -7.34
N TRP A 95 -8.10 -3.16 -6.56
CA TRP A 95 -8.15 -4.53 -7.03
C TRP A 95 -9.24 -4.76 -8.06
N HIS A 96 -10.45 -4.25 -7.77
CA HIS A 96 -11.59 -4.35 -8.67
C HIS A 96 -11.31 -3.70 -10.04
N HIS A 97 -10.62 -2.56 -10.07
CA HIS A 97 -10.33 -1.87 -11.33
C HIS A 97 -9.17 -2.54 -12.10
N VAL A 98 -8.15 -3.04 -11.40
CA VAL A 98 -6.97 -3.63 -12.03
C VAL A 98 -7.22 -5.07 -12.50
N TYR A 99 -7.92 -5.87 -11.70
CA TYR A 99 -8.08 -7.31 -11.94
C TYR A 99 -9.51 -7.72 -12.30
N HIS A 100 -10.48 -6.81 -12.24
CA HIS A 100 -11.89 -7.07 -12.52
C HIS A 100 -12.49 -8.18 -11.65
N GLU A 101 -12.04 -8.29 -10.40
CA GLU A 101 -12.57 -9.22 -9.40
C GLU A 101 -12.71 -8.53 -8.02
N GLU A 102 -13.58 -9.06 -7.17
CA GLU A 102 -13.72 -8.59 -5.79
C GLU A 102 -12.54 -9.10 -4.96
N LEU A 103 -11.89 -8.19 -4.22
CA LEU A 103 -10.83 -8.59 -3.29
C LEU A 103 -11.42 -9.33 -2.10
N THR A 104 -10.89 -10.52 -1.80
CA THR A 104 -11.23 -11.31 -0.62
C THR A 104 -10.04 -11.42 0.31
N GLU A 105 -10.29 -11.73 1.59
CA GLU A 105 -9.22 -12.04 2.56
C GLU A 105 -8.32 -13.18 2.04
N ASP A 106 -8.90 -14.25 1.45
CA ASP A 106 -8.14 -15.35 0.83
C ASP A 106 -7.18 -14.88 -0.27
N ILE A 107 -7.56 -13.87 -1.06
CA ILE A 107 -6.68 -13.28 -2.08
C ILE A 107 -5.55 -12.52 -1.40
N VAL A 108 -5.84 -11.69 -0.39
CA VAL A 108 -4.84 -10.94 0.37
C VAL A 108 -3.83 -11.87 1.04
N GLU A 109 -4.30 -12.91 1.73
CA GLU A 109 -3.44 -13.91 2.38
C GLU A 109 -2.53 -14.63 1.39
N ARG A 110 -3.06 -14.97 0.20
CA ARG A 110 -2.28 -15.59 -0.87
C ARG A 110 -1.19 -14.66 -1.39
N ARG A 111 -1.49 -13.37 -1.60
CA ARG A 111 -0.47 -12.39 -2.04
C ARG A 111 0.62 -12.20 -1.00
N ILE A 112 0.27 -12.17 0.28
CA ILE A 112 1.25 -12.14 1.37
C ILE A 112 2.15 -13.38 1.34
N LEU A 113 1.57 -14.56 1.13
CA LEU A 113 2.35 -15.80 1.03
C LEU A 113 3.31 -15.76 -0.16
N GLU A 114 2.83 -15.36 -1.35
CA GLU A 114 3.65 -15.22 -2.57
C GLU A 114 4.85 -14.29 -2.34
N LEU A 115 4.65 -13.14 -1.68
CA LEU A 115 5.71 -12.19 -1.37
C LEU A 115 6.72 -12.77 -0.36
N ARG A 116 6.25 -13.47 0.67
CA ARG A 116 7.13 -14.14 1.64
C ARG A 116 7.94 -15.26 1.01
N GLU A 117 7.38 -16.00 0.06
CA GLU A 117 8.08 -17.04 -0.70
C GLU A 117 9.19 -16.46 -1.59
N LYS A 118 9.04 -15.22 -2.08
CA LYS A 118 10.12 -14.46 -2.75
C LYS A 118 11.23 -14.00 -1.78
N GLY A 119 11.02 -14.11 -0.47
CA GLY A 119 11.95 -13.69 0.57
C GLY A 119 11.75 -12.26 1.06
N VAL A 120 10.62 -11.62 0.69
CA VAL A 120 10.27 -10.26 1.13
C VAL A 120 9.91 -10.30 2.61
N LYS A 121 10.52 -9.38 3.37
CA LYS A 121 10.37 -9.24 4.82
C LYS A 121 10.63 -7.79 5.23
N PHE A 122 10.21 -7.45 6.45
CA PHE A 122 10.53 -6.19 7.10
C PHE A 122 11.81 -6.31 7.93
#